data_AF-A0A7W4ABD5-F1
#
_entry.id   AF-A0A7W4ABD5-F1
#
_cell.length_a   1.000
_cell.length_b   1.000
_cell.length_c   1.000
_cell.angle_alpha   90.00
_cell.angle_beta   90.00
_cell.angle_gamma   90.00
#
_symmetry.space_group_name_H-M   'P 1'
#
loop_
_entity.id
_entity.type
_entity.pdbx_description
1 polymer ?
#
loop_
_entity_poly.entity_id
_entity_poly.type
_entity_poly.pdbx_seq_one_letter_code
_entity_poly.pdbx_strand_id
1 'polypeptide(L)'
;MAKPNKKGPTKTVDIFCSQCKAPLFKYRKGGKGALLKCFIERISQDFTTIPCVCPNCSRPFAREAIIRGAPAYKMIGGKVTFK
;
A
#
# COMPACT_ATOMS: atom_id res chain seq x y z
N MET A 1 -22.66 -1.28 -8.13
CA MET A 1 -21.22 -1.53 -8.38
C MET A 1 -20.59 -2.15 -7.14
N ALA A 2 -19.95 -3.32 -7.26
CA ALA A 2 -19.58 -4.14 -6.10
C ALA A 2 -18.47 -3.52 -5.23
N LYS A 3 -18.73 -3.42 -3.92
CA LYS A 3 -17.73 -3.20 -2.87
C LYS A 3 -16.68 -4.33 -2.89
N PRO A 4 -15.43 -4.07 -2.45
CA PRO A 4 -14.48 -5.15 -2.25
C PRO A 4 -15.07 -6.21 -1.32
N ASN A 5 -14.92 -7.48 -1.69
CA ASN A 5 -15.56 -8.61 -1.00
C ASN A 5 -15.11 -8.70 0.47
N LYS A 6 -16.02 -9.06 1.38
CA LYS A 6 -15.77 -9.13 2.84
C LYS A 6 -14.70 -10.16 3.21
N LYS A 7 -14.54 -11.22 2.40
CA LYS A 7 -13.39 -12.14 2.46
C LYS A 7 -12.21 -11.51 1.70
N GLY A 8 -11.36 -10.80 2.43
CA GLY A 8 -10.11 -10.28 1.89
C GLY A 8 -9.15 -11.42 1.47
N PRO A 9 -8.20 -11.15 0.56
CA PRO A 9 -7.15 -12.10 0.23
C PRO A 9 -6.33 -12.43 1.49
N THR A 10 -6.06 -13.71 1.71
CA THR A 10 -5.27 -14.20 2.87
C THR A 10 -3.78 -13.91 2.73
N LYS A 11 -3.30 -13.77 1.49
CA LYS A 11 -1.89 -13.48 1.21
C LYS A 11 -1.56 -12.04 1.56
N THR A 12 -0.71 -11.87 2.57
CA THR A 12 -0.05 -10.61 2.88
C THR A 12 1.27 -10.52 2.13
N VAL A 13 1.58 -9.31 1.65
CA VAL A 13 2.89 -8.95 1.12
C VAL A 13 3.46 -7.85 1.99
N ASP A 14 4.77 -7.83 2.11
CA ASP A 14 5.47 -6.76 2.81
C ASP A 14 5.89 -5.72 1.77
N ILE A 15 5.50 -4.47 2.00
CA ILE A 15 5.76 -3.34 1.11
C ILE A 15 6.95 -2.57 1.68
N PHE A 16 7.95 -2.34 0.85
CA PHE A 16 9.18 -1.66 1.19
C PHE A 16 9.39 -0.44 0.30
N CYS A 17 10.13 0.54 0.82
CA CYS A 17 10.61 1.64 0.01
C CYS A 17 11.67 1.14 -1.00
N SER A 18 11.55 1.51 -2.27
CA SER A 18 12.52 1.09 -3.29
C SER A 18 13.91 1.69 -3.10
N GLN A 19 14.04 2.78 -2.34
CA GLN A 19 15.31 3.49 -2.14
C GLN A 19 16.07 2.98 -0.91
N CYS A 20 15.43 2.99 0.25
CA CYS A 20 16.07 2.63 1.53
C CYS A 20 15.70 1.22 2.00
N LYS A 21 14.83 0.50 1.29
CA LYS A 21 14.34 -0.84 1.64
C LYS A 21 13.66 -0.93 3.02
N ALA A 22 13.34 0.21 3.64
CA ALA A 22 12.63 0.25 4.90
C ALA A 22 11.21 -0.32 4.74
N PRO A 23 10.69 -1.06 5.73
CA PRO A 23 9.31 -1.53 5.71
C PRO A 23 8.36 -0.33 5.79
N LEU A 24 7.35 -0.32 4.92
CA LEU A 24 6.33 0.71 4.88
C LEU A 24 5.01 0.16 5.43
N PHE A 25 4.53 -0.93 4.85
CA PHE A 25 3.23 -1.51 5.17
C PHE A 25 3.24 -3.03 4.99
N LYS A 26 2.43 -3.72 5.79
CA LYS A 26 2.03 -5.10 5.51
C LYS A 26 0.64 -5.09 4.89
N TYR A 27 0.50 -5.59 3.66
CA TYR A 27 -0.73 -5.40 2.88
C TYR A 27 -1.32 -6.71 2.38
N ARG A 28 -2.63 -6.86 2.51
CA ARG A 28 -3.38 -8.00 1.97
C ARG A 28 -3.61 -7.82 0.47
N LYS A 29 -2.72 -8.39 -0.34
CA LYS A 29 -2.71 -8.22 -1.80
C LYS A 29 -3.61 -9.22 -2.50
N GLY A 30 -4.58 -8.70 -3.25
CA GLY A 30 -5.42 -9.49 -4.13
C GLY A 30 -4.85 -9.52 -5.54
N GLY A 31 -4.47 -10.70 -6.04
CA GLY A 31 -3.98 -10.90 -7.40
C GLY A 31 -2.46 -10.74 -7.57
N LYS A 32 -1.97 -11.02 -8.79
CA LYS A 32 -0.53 -11.06 -9.12
C LYS A 32 0.07 -9.75 -9.64
N GLY A 33 -0.77 -8.80 -10.11
CA GLY A 33 -0.32 -7.57 -10.76
C GLY A 33 0.38 -6.55 -9.85
N ALA A 34 0.83 -5.43 -10.42
CA ALA A 34 1.52 -4.36 -9.68
C ALA A 34 0.64 -3.72 -8.60
N LEU A 35 1.26 -3.31 -7.49
CA LEU A 35 0.58 -2.66 -6.39
C LEU A 35 0.41 -1.16 -6.67
N LEU A 36 -0.51 -0.81 -7.59
CA LEU A 36 -0.81 0.60 -7.91
C LEU A 36 -1.84 1.20 -6.95
N LYS A 37 -2.77 0.38 -6.46
CA LYS A 37 -3.91 0.79 -5.62
C LYS A 37 -3.85 0.02 -4.29
N CYS A 38 -3.55 0.71 -3.20
CA CYS A 38 -3.44 0.14 -1.87
C CYS A 38 -4.61 0.63 -1.01
N PHE A 39 -5.62 -0.20 -0.77
CA PHE A 39 -6.77 0.20 0.04
C PHE A 39 -6.42 0.23 1.52
N ILE A 40 -6.78 1.30 2.24
CA ILE A 40 -6.40 1.46 3.66
C ILE A 40 -6.97 0.31 4.50
N GLU A 41 -8.21 -0.11 4.23
CA GLU A 41 -8.88 -1.24 4.89
C GLU A 41 -8.16 -2.60 4.73
N ARG A 42 -7.19 -2.71 3.79
CA ARG A 42 -6.41 -3.94 3.55
C ARG A 42 -4.98 -3.86 4.10
N ILE A 43 -4.60 -2.74 4.70
CA ILE A 43 -3.34 -2.61 5.43
C ILE A 43 -3.50 -3.36 6.75
N SER A 44 -2.64 -4.34 6.95
CA SER A 44 -2.63 -5.14 8.17
C SER A 44 -1.74 -4.53 9.25
N GLN A 45 -0.66 -3.86 8.85
CA GLN A 45 0.28 -3.17 9.72
C GLN A 45 0.85 -1.96 8.99
N ASP A 46 0.92 -0.84 9.68
CA ASP A 46 1.54 0.39 9.23
C ASP A 46 2.80 0.72 10.02
N PHE A 47 3.87 1.02 9.29
CA PHE A 47 5.19 1.38 9.84
C PHE A 47 5.56 2.83 9.50
N THR A 48 4.67 3.57 8.87
CA THR A 48 4.91 4.97 8.45
C THR A 48 4.51 5.94 9.55
N THR A 49 5.37 6.89 9.90
CA THR A 49 5.04 7.98 10.83
C THR A 49 4.13 9.03 10.18
N ILE A 50 4.36 9.32 8.89
CA ILE A 50 3.60 10.29 8.11
C ILE A 50 2.96 9.53 6.94
N PRO A 51 1.64 9.70 6.69
CA PRO A 51 0.96 9.01 5.60
C PRO A 51 1.63 9.35 4.26
N CYS A 52 1.74 8.35 3.38
CA CYS A 52 2.36 8.47 2.06
C CYS A 52 3.86 8.82 2.02
N VAL A 53 4.54 8.95 3.17
CA VAL A 53 5.96 9.33 3.27
C VAL A 53 6.76 8.24 3.98
N CYS A 54 7.94 7.92 3.45
CA CYS A 54 8.80 6.91 4.05
C CYS A 54 9.41 7.44 5.36
N PRO A 55 9.38 6.69 6.47
CA PRO A 55 9.91 7.15 7.75
C PRO A 55 11.45 7.28 7.77
N ASN A 56 12.16 6.58 6.87
CA ASN A 56 13.63 6.56 6.87
C ASN A 56 14.23 7.58 5.90
N CYS A 57 13.66 7.74 4.70
CA CYS A 57 14.20 8.68 3.69
C CYS A 57 13.31 9.90 3.44
N SER A 58 12.22 10.07 4.20
CA SER A 58 11.25 11.17 4.09
C SER A 58 10.70 11.40 2.69
N ARG A 59 10.77 10.38 1.81
CA ARG A 59 10.38 10.50 0.42
C ARG A 59 8.91 10.11 0.25
N PRO A 60 8.11 10.91 -0.50
CA PRO A 60 6.74 10.55 -0.79
C PRO A 60 6.72 9.36 -1.76
N PHE A 61 6.09 8.26 -1.34
CA PHE A 61 6.00 7.01 -2.09
C PHE A 61 4.58 6.74 -2.63
N ALA A 62 3.57 7.38 -2.05
CA ALA A 62 2.18 7.28 -2.46
C ALA A 62 1.48 8.64 -2.42
N ARG A 63 0.21 8.67 -2.82
CA ARG A 63 -0.70 9.79 -2.62
C ARG A 63 -2.06 9.28 -2.17
N GLU A 64 -2.74 10.07 -1.36
CA GLU A 64 -4.10 9.77 -0.93
C GLU A 64 -5.07 9.88 -2.12
N ALA A 65 -5.98 8.92 -2.23
CA ALA A 65 -6.99 8.89 -3.26
C ALA A 65 -8.23 8.12 -2.78
N ILE A 66 -9.39 8.51 -3.28
CA ILE A 66 -10.62 7.72 -3.09
C ILE A 66 -10.81 6.86 -4.34
N ILE A 67 -10.83 5.54 -4.16
CA ILE A 67 -10.98 4.58 -5.26
C ILE A 67 -12.26 3.78 -5.01
N ARG A 68 -13.24 3.93 -5.91
CA ARG A 68 -14.55 3.24 -5.82
C ARG A 68 -15.26 3.51 -4.48
N GLY A 69 -15.15 4.73 -3.97
CA GLY A 69 -15.79 5.16 -2.72
C GLY A 69 -15.10 4.68 -1.44
N ALA A 70 -13.91 4.06 -1.54
CA ALA A 70 -13.10 3.66 -0.40
C ALA A 70 -11.76 4.42 -0.37
N PRO A 71 -11.26 4.76 0.83
CA PRO A 71 -9.97 5.43 0.96
C PRO A 71 -8.82 4.48 0.58
N ALA A 72 -7.89 4.99 -0.22
CA ALA A 72 -6.76 4.22 -0.73
C ALA A 72 -5.52 5.10 -0.94
N TYR A 73 -4.35 4.49 -0.81
CA TYR A 73 -3.09 5.07 -1.25
C TYR A 73 -2.81 4.64 -2.69
N LYS A 74 -2.70 5.62 -3.59
CA LYS A 74 -2.23 5.41 -4.96
C LYS A 74 -0.71 5.50 -4.96
N MET A 75 -0.07 4.35 -5.14
CA MET A 75 1.38 4.22 -5.10
C MET A 75 2.00 4.93 -6.32
N ILE A 76 3.15 5.58 -6.12
CA ILE A 76 3.94 6.17 -7.19
C ILE A 76 4.83 5.06 -7.79
N GLY A 77 4.76 4.90 -9.11
CA GLY A 77 5.52 3.86 -9.81
C GLY A 77 7.02 3.94 -9.52
N GLY A 78 7.65 2.78 -9.31
CA GLY A 78 9.10 2.68 -9.05
C GLY A 78 9.56 3.18 -7.68
N LYS A 79 8.68 3.70 -6.81
CA LYS A 79 9.05 4.14 -5.45
C LYS A 79 8.82 3.10 -4.37
N VAL A 80 8.01 2.09 -4.65
CA VAL A 80 7.70 0.99 -3.75
C VAL A 80 8.04 -0.34 -4.40
N THR A 81 8.53 -1.27 -3.59
CA THR A 81 8.70 -2.68 -3.95
C THR A 81 7.94 -3.53 -2.95
N PHE A 82 7.48 -4.71 -3.35
CA PHE A 82 6.81 -5.65 -2.45
C PHE A 82 7.35 -7.05 -2.67
N LYS A 83 7.45 -7.81 -1.59
CA LYS A 83 7.86 -9.22 -1.61
C LYS A 83 6.77 -10.11 -1.00
#